data_AF-A0A921BGF9-F1
#
_entry.id   AF-A0A921BGF9-F1
#
_cell.length_a   1.000
_cell.length_b   1.000
_cell.length_c   1.000
_cell.angle_alpha   90.00
_cell.angle_beta   90.00
_cell.angle_gamma   90.00
#
_symmetry.space_group_name_H-M   'P 1'
#
loop_
_entity.id
_entity.type
_entity.pdbx_description
1 polymer ?
#
loop_
_entity_poly.entity_id
_entity_poly.type
_entity_poly.pdbx_seq_one_letter_code
_entity_poly.pdbx_strand_id
1 'polypeptide(L)' 'MVVVKRKLLGDTGLEIPEIGLGTWRYSGGIEPLRAGVRLGASLIDTAEMYRTESNVGKAINEIQDQVFVATKVWGTT' A
#
# COMPACT_ATOMS: atom_id res chain seq x y z
N MET A 1 -15.03 5.88 12.43
CA MET A 1 -14.50 4.78 11.60
C MET A 1 -14.83 5.12 10.16
N VAL A 2 -13.83 5.33 9.31
CA VAL A 2 -14.09 5.66 7.89
C VAL A 2 -14.38 4.35 7.17
N VAL A 3 -15.55 4.25 6.54
CA VAL A 3 -15.88 3.09 5.70
C VAL A 3 -15.32 3.34 4.31
N VAL A 4 -14.21 2.69 3.98
CA VAL A 4 -13.65 2.71 2.62
C VAL A 4 -14.32 1.59 1.83
N LYS A 5 -15.05 1.94 0.77
CA LYS A 5 -15.67 0.97 -0.15
C LYS A 5 -14.59 0.08 -0.75
N ARG A 6 -14.90 -1.19 -1.00
CA ARG A 6 -14.01 -2.11 -1.72
C ARG A 6 -14.54 -2.38 -3.13
N LYS A 7 -13.62 -2.76 -4.03
CA LYS A 7 -13.89 -3.08 -5.44
C LYS A 7 -13.08 -4.30 -5.85
N LEU A 8 -13.59 -5.06 -6.82
CA LEU A 8 -12.85 -6.13 -7.47
C LEU A 8 -11.64 -5.55 -8.21
N LEU A 9 -10.49 -6.20 -8.03
CA LEU A 9 -9.27 -5.93 -8.79
C LEU A 9 -9.32 -6.71 -10.10
N GLY A 10 -9.87 -6.09 -11.15
CA GLY A 10 -10.02 -6.74 -12.46
C GLY A 10 -10.82 -8.05 -12.35
N ASP A 11 -10.30 -9.10 -12.98
CA ASP A 11 -10.85 -10.46 -12.98
C ASP A 11 -10.19 -11.39 -11.94
N THR A 12 -9.35 -10.84 -11.05
CA THR A 12 -8.59 -11.65 -10.06
C THR A 12 -9.46 -12.28 -8.97
N GLY A 13 -10.71 -11.84 -8.81
CA GLY A 13 -11.58 -12.22 -7.70
C GLY A 13 -11.19 -11.61 -6.35
N LEU A 14 -10.12 -10.81 -6.29
CA LEU A 14 -9.68 -10.11 -5.08
C LEU A 14 -10.40 -8.78 -4.93
N GLU A 15 -10.82 -8.45 -3.72
CA GLU A 15 -11.33 -7.12 -3.40
C GLU A 15 -10.24 -6.24 -2.78
N ILE A 16 -10.12 -5.00 -3.24
CA ILE A 16 -9.19 -3.99 -2.72
C ILE A 16 -9.96 -2.73 -2.29
N PRO A 17 -9.46 -1.93 -1.34
CA PRO A 17 -10.07 -0.65 -1.01
C PRO A 17 -10.06 0.30 -2.22
N GLU A 18 -11.12 1.09 -2.38
CA GLU A 18 -11.26 2.10 -3.43
C GLU A 18 -10.23 3.25 -3.30
N ILE A 19 -9.64 3.40 -2.11
CA ILE A 19 -8.56 4.35 -1.82
C ILE A 19 -7.30 3.56 -1.45
N GLY A 20 -6.19 3.88 -2.12
CA GLY A 20 -4.86 3.34 -1.82
C GLY A 20 -3.84 4.43 -1.49
N LEU A 21 -2.70 4.02 -0.95
CA LEU A 21 -1.57 4.86 -0.61
C LEU A 21 -0.46 4.68 -1.64
N GLY A 22 -0.23 5.69 -2.48
CA GLY A 22 0.91 5.72 -3.41
C GLY A 22 2.17 6.23 -2.73
N THR A 23 3.30 5.55 -2.93
CA THR A 23 4.57 5.93 -2.29
C THR A 23 5.61 6.56 -3.23
N TRP A 24 5.23 6.89 -4.47
CA TRP A 24 6.14 7.63 -5.36
C TRP A 24 6.45 9.01 -4.78
N ARG A 25 7.76 9.32 -4.63
CA ARG A 25 8.27 10.55 -3.97
C ARG A 25 7.82 10.73 -2.52
N TYR A 26 7.36 9.67 -1.86
CA TYR A 26 6.90 9.74 -0.49
C TYR A 26 8.05 9.94 0.50
N SER A 27 7.93 10.94 1.37
CA SER A 27 8.90 11.30 2.41
C SER A 27 8.29 11.44 3.82
N GLY A 28 7.03 11.03 3.99
CA GLY A 28 6.29 11.20 5.25
C GLY A 28 6.68 10.24 6.40
N GLY A 29 7.53 9.24 6.15
CA GLY A 29 7.97 8.28 7.15
C GLY A 29 6.99 7.11 7.39
N ILE A 30 7.06 6.49 8.56
CA ILE A 30 6.32 5.24 8.82
C ILE A 30 4.88 5.52 9.28
N GLU A 31 4.71 6.49 10.17
CA GLU A 31 3.42 6.72 10.84
C GLU A 31 2.30 7.19 9.91
N PRO A 32 2.51 8.04 8.88
CA PRO A 32 1.42 8.40 7.98
C PRO A 32 0.94 7.21 7.12
N LEU A 33 1.83 6.30 6.72
CA LEU A 33 1.42 5.06 6.04
C LEU A 33 0.54 4.21 6.96
N ARG A 34 0.99 4.00 8.20
CA ARG A 34 0.24 3.24 9.20
C ARG A 34 -1.11 3.88 9.53
N ALA A 35 -1.16 5.21 9.62
CA ALA A 35 -2.39 5.95 9.82
C ALA A 35 -3.37 5.78 8.64
N GLY A 36 -2.89 5.82 7.41
CA GLY A 36 -3.70 5.55 6.22
C GLY A 36 -4.32 4.15 6.24
N VAL A 37 -3.53 3.13 6.60
CA VAL A 37 -4.03 1.75 6.76
C VAL A 37 -5.11 1.68 7.84
N ARG A 38 -4.90 2.30 9.03
CA ARG A 38 -5.91 2.36 10.10
C ARG A 38 -7.21 3.08 9.69
N LEU A 39 -7.14 3.99 8.71
CA LEU A 39 -8.29 4.70 8.16
C LEU A 39 -8.96 3.95 6.99
N GLY A 40 -8.46 2.77 6.62
CA GLY A 40 -9.06 1.91 5.59
C GLY A 40 -8.39 1.98 4.21
N ALA A 41 -7.35 2.80 4.03
CA ALA A 41 -6.54 2.81 2.81
C ALA A 41 -5.48 1.69 2.85
N SER A 42 -5.95 0.44 2.87
CA SER A 42 -5.10 -0.74 3.04
C SER A 42 -4.48 -1.30 1.74
N LEU A 43 -4.67 -0.62 0.61
CA LEU A 43 -3.89 -0.85 -0.61
C LEU A 43 -2.67 0.07 -0.58
N ILE A 44 -1.46 -0.48 -0.62
CA ILE A 44 -0.21 0.30 -0.69
C ILE A 44 0.49 0.01 -2.01
N ASP A 45 0.70 1.07 -2.80
CA ASP A 45 1.41 1.04 -4.07
C ASP A 45 2.84 1.56 -3.89
N THR A 46 3.83 0.71 -4.16
CA THR A 46 5.25 1.03 -4.12
C THR A 46 5.95 0.53 -5.40
N ALA A 47 7.26 0.71 -5.47
CA ALA A 47 8.13 0.16 -6.49
C ALA A 47 9.58 0.14 -5.99
N GLU A 48 10.40 -0.75 -6.53
CA GLU A 48 11.85 -0.76 -6.30
C GLU A 48 12.47 0.62 -6.61
N MET A 49 12.12 1.20 -7.77
CA MET A 49 12.63 2.50 -8.22
C MET A 49 12.26 3.66 -7.28
N TYR A 50 11.19 3.54 -6.50
CA TYR A 50 10.76 4.61 -5.58
C TYR A 50 11.65 4.70 -4.35
N ARG A 51 12.42 3.64 -4.04
CA ARG A 51 13.25 3.52 -2.83
C ARG A 51 12.45 3.69 -1.52
N THR A 52 11.17 3.31 -1.55
CA THR A 52 10.23 3.42 -0.41
C THR A 52 9.83 2.09 0.21
N GLU A 53 10.20 0.95 -0.39
CA GLU A 53 9.77 -0.37 0.08
C GLU A 53 10.20 -0.66 1.52
N SER A 54 11.36 -0.16 1.97
CA SER A 54 11.78 -0.29 3.37
C SER A 54 10.84 0.45 4.34
N ASN A 55 10.33 1.63 3.94
CA ASN A 55 9.37 2.38 4.75
C ASN A 55 8.01 1.66 4.79
N VAL A 56 7.57 1.11 3.64
CA VAL A 56 6.34 0.30 3.57
C VAL A 56 6.46 -0.93 4.46
N GLY A 57 7.54 -1.71 4.33
CA GLY A 57 7.77 -2.91 5.13
C GLY A 57 7.78 -2.64 6.63
N LYS A 58 8.39 -1.54 7.07
CA LYS A 58 8.35 -1.11 8.49
C LYS A 58 6.95 -0.67 8.93
N ALA A 59 6.19 0.00 8.06
CA ALA A 59 4.85 0.47 8.39
C ALA A 59 3.84 -0.66 8.58
N ILE A 60 3.96 -1.72 7.78
CA ILE A 60 3.05 -2.87 7.79
C ILE A 60 3.54 -4.04 8.63
N ASN A 61 4.69 -3.90 9.29
CA ASN A 61 5.18 -4.95 10.19
C ASN A 61 4.09 -5.26 11.23
N GLU A 62 3.83 -6.55 11.45
CA GLU A 62 2.79 -7.10 12.34
C GLU A 62 1.34 -6.95 11.86
N ILE A 63 1.10 -6.32 10.70
CA ILE A 63 -0.24 -6.14 10.10
C ILE A 63 -0.25 -6.53 8.62
N GLN A 64 0.67 -7.41 8.19
CA GLN A 64 0.82 -7.80 6.79
C GLN A 64 -0.45 -8.45 6.21
N ASP A 65 -1.25 -9.09 7.06
CA ASP A 65 -2.52 -9.73 6.74
C ASP A 65 -3.66 -8.73 6.47
N GLN A 66 -3.50 -7.48 6.88
CA GLN A 66 -4.51 -6.42 6.75
C GLN A 66 -4.32 -5.53 5.52
N VAL A 67 -3.24 -5.73 4.75
CA VAL A 67 -2.86 -4.86 3.63
C VAL A 67 -2.74 -5.63 2.32
N PHE A 68 -3.02 -4.95 1.22
CA PHE A 68 -2.68 -5.37 -0.13
C PHE A 68 -1.50 -4.54 -0.61
N VAL A 69 -0.34 -5.16 -0.87
CA VAL A 69 0.85 -4.45 -1.35
C VAL A 69 1.04 -4.73 -2.84
N ALA A 70 1.09 -3.67 -3.64
CA ALA A 70 1.49 -3.72 -5.04
C ALA A 70 2.89 -3.12 -5.20
N THR A 71 3.82 -3.87 -5.79
CA THR A 71 5.14 -3.37 -6.17
C THR A 71 5.39 -3.56 -7.67
N LYS A 72 6.45 -2.93 -8.19
CA LYS A 72 6.80 -2.92 -9.60
C LYS A 72 8.26 -3.31 -9.74
N VAL A 73 8.53 -4.30 -10.58
CA VAL A 73 9.89 -4.72 -10.93
C VAL A 73 10.51 -3.67 -11.82
N TRP A 74 11.71 -3.19 -11.47
CA TRP A 74 12.46 -2.26 -12.29
C TRP A 74 13.28 -3.02 -13.33
N GLY A 75 13.18 -2.63 -14.61
CA GLY A 75 13.97 -3.22 -15.67
C GLY A 75 15.42 -2.74 -15.58
N THR A 76 16.33 -3.58 -15.08
CA THR A 76 17.78 -3.30 -15.07
C THR A 76 18.54 -4.11 -16.12
N THR A 77 17.89 -4.52 -17.22
CA THR A 77 18.57 -5.18 -18.34
C THR A 77 19.32 -4.15 -19.19
#